data_AF-A0A930FCC3-F1
#
_entry.id   AF-A0A930FCC3-F1
#
_cell.length_a   1.000
_cell.length_b   1.000
_cell.length_c   1.000
_cell.angle_alpha   90.00
_cell.angle_beta   90.00
_cell.angle_gamma   90.00
#
_symmetry.space_group_name_H-M   'P 1'
#
loop_
_entity.id
_entity.type
_entity.pdbx_description
1 polymer ?
#
loop_
_entity_poly.entity_id
_entity_poly.type
_entity_poly.pdbx_seq_one_letter_code
_entity_poly.pdbx_strand_id
1 'polypeptide(L)' 'MHNYNNGDLITFIDENVPESVIKEIAKKQPLRVVFRESGFENSHSKIDVVEIFKLMAPDTIVKVI' A
#
# COMPACT_ATOMS: atom_id res chain seq x y z
N MET A 1 1.58 -3.70 -10.74
CA MET A 1 2.47 -3.97 -9.58
C MET A 1 3.87 -4.29 -10.12
N HIS A 2 4.87 -3.49 -9.77
CA HIS A 2 6.26 -3.75 -10.18
C HIS A 2 7.01 -4.33 -8.98
N ASN A 3 7.24 -5.63 -8.96
CA ASN A 3 7.99 -6.29 -7.89
C ASN A 3 9.48 -6.05 -8.10
N TYR A 4 10.16 -5.36 -7.18
CA TYR A 4 11.58 -5.04 -7.25
C TYR A 4 12.21 -5.47 -5.94
N ASN A 5 13.14 -6.43 -5.98
CA ASN A 5 13.79 -7.12 -4.86
C ASN A 5 12.90 -8.13 -4.10
N ASN A 6 13.49 -9.30 -3.79
CA ASN A 6 12.95 -10.40 -2.99
C ASN A 6 12.32 -9.96 -1.63
N GLY A 7 11.13 -9.34 -1.65
CA GLY A 7 10.39 -8.90 -0.46
C GLY A 7 10.01 -7.40 -0.44
N ASP A 8 10.51 -6.59 -1.37
CA ASP A 8 10.14 -5.17 -1.52
C ASP A 8 9.08 -5.03 -2.63
N LEU A 9 7.81 -4.84 -2.25
CA LEU A 9 6.75 -4.67 -3.24
C LEU A 9 6.53 -3.17 -3.54
N ILE A 10 7.03 -2.70 -4.67
CA ILE A 10 6.74 -1.36 -5.17
C ILE A 10 5.43 -1.41 -5.97
N THR A 11 4.35 -0.86 -5.40
CA THR A 11 3.09 -0.77 -6.13
C THR A 11 2.93 0.63 -6.71
N PHE A 12 2.96 0.71 -8.04
CA PHE A 12 2.53 1.91 -8.76
C PHE A 12 1.00 1.94 -8.69
N ILE A 13 0.48 2.92 -7.96
CA ILE A 13 -0.95 3.05 -7.67
C ILE A 13 -1.45 4.14 -8.62
N ASP A 14 -2.14 3.65 -9.64
CA ASP A 14 -2.93 4.45 -10.57
C ASP A 14 -3.95 5.31 -9.80
N GLU A 15 -4.53 6.30 -10.46
CA GLU A 15 -5.59 7.11 -9.86
C GLU A 15 -6.75 6.18 -9.45
N ASN A 16 -7.06 6.14 -8.15
CA ASN A 16 -8.18 5.40 -7.54
C ASN A 16 -7.99 3.88 -7.37
N VAL A 17 -7.14 3.46 -6.41
CA VAL A 17 -7.01 2.04 -6.03
C VAL A 17 -8.07 1.63 -5.00
N PRO A 18 -8.89 0.60 -5.29
CA PRO A 18 -9.91 0.15 -4.36
C PRO A 18 -9.33 -0.56 -3.15
N GLU A 19 -10.04 -0.45 -2.01
CA GLU A 19 -9.68 -1.06 -0.73
C GLU A 19 -9.44 -2.58 -0.82
N SER A 20 -10.15 -3.27 -1.71
CA SER A 20 -9.96 -4.71 -1.95
C SER A 20 -8.54 -5.03 -2.40
N VAL A 21 -7.95 -4.22 -3.29
CA VAL A 21 -6.57 -4.39 -3.76
C VAL A 21 -5.59 -4.10 -2.64
N ILE A 22 -5.84 -3.07 -1.82
CA ILE A 22 -5.01 -2.75 -0.65
C ILE A 22 -4.97 -3.93 0.33
N LYS A 23 -6.13 -4.55 0.61
CA LYS A 23 -6.22 -5.74 1.47
C LYS A 23 -5.48 -6.95 0.88
N GLU A 24 -5.59 -7.19 -0.42
CA GLU A 24 -4.85 -8.28 -1.07
C GLU A 24 -3.33 -8.07 -1.03
N ILE A 25 -2.86 -6.81 -1.07
CA ILE A 25 -1.45 -6.50 -0.86
C ILE A 25 -1.06 -6.74 0.60
N ALA A 26 -1.84 -6.24 1.55
CA ALA A 26 -1.56 -6.38 2.97
C ALA A 26 -1.50 -7.86 3.41
N LYS A 27 -2.37 -8.72 2.86
CA LYS A 27 -2.32 -10.18 3.09
C LYS A 27 -1.02 -10.84 2.65
N LYS A 28 -0.29 -10.27 1.69
CA LYS A 28 1.02 -10.77 1.26
C LYS A 28 2.15 -10.43 2.24
N GLN A 29 1.86 -9.63 3.27
CA GLN A 29 2.82 -9.17 4.28
C GLN A 29 4.17 -8.74 3.70
N PRO A 30 4.19 -7.80 2.73
CA PRO A 30 5.43 -7.33 2.14
C PRO A 30 6.29 -6.60 3.18
N LEU A 31 7.61 -6.59 3.01
CA LEU A 31 8.49 -5.84 3.92
C LEU A 31 8.31 -4.32 3.74
N ARG A 32 8.02 -3.90 2.51
CA ARG A 32 7.83 -2.50 2.16
C ARG A 32 6.77 -2.35 1.08
N VAL A 33 5.95 -1.30 1.22
CA VAL A 33 5.00 -0.83 0.22
C VAL A 33 5.18 0.66 0.02
N VAL A 34 5.18 1.09 -1.25
CA VAL A 34 5.25 2.49 -1.64
C VAL A 34 3.98 2.85 -2.38
N PHE A 35 3.29 3.90 -1.94
CA PHE A 35 2.13 4.50 -2.57
C PHE A 35 2.53 5.84 -3.19
N ARG A 36 1.99 6.17 -4.37
CA ARG A 36 2.14 7.50 -4.95
C ARG A 36 1.09 8.45 -4.40
N GLU A 37 1.46 9.67 -4.06
CA GLU A 37 0.55 10.65 -3.46
C GLU A 37 -0.63 10.98 -4.39
N SER A 38 -0.37 11.03 -5.70
CA SER A 38 -1.39 11.22 -6.74
C SER A 38 -2.37 10.06 -6.89
N GLY A 39 -2.08 8.90 -6.29
CA GLY A 39 -2.98 7.74 -6.31
C GLY A 39 -4.11 7.81 -5.29
N PHE A 40 -4.11 8.83 -4.40
CA PHE A 40 -5.15 9.03 -3.40
C PHE A 40 -6.09 10.16 -3.83
N GLU A 41 -7.39 9.87 -3.91
CA GLU A 41 -8.40 10.89 -4.23
C GLU A 41 -8.48 11.98 -3.13
N ASN A 42 -8.19 11.63 -1.88
CA ASN A 42 -8.21 12.56 -0.74
C ASN A 42 -7.36 12.03 0.44
N SER A 43 -7.20 12.85 1.48
CA SER A 43 -6.46 12.49 2.70
C SER A 43 -7.11 11.36 3.51
N HIS A 44 -8.41 11.11 3.35
CA HIS A 44 -9.12 10.05 4.05
C HIS A 44 -8.65 8.67 3.56
N SER A 45 -8.54 8.49 2.24
CA SER A 45 -8.01 7.27 1.62
C SER A 45 -6.57 6.95 2.06
N LYS A 46 -5.76 7.96 2.41
CA LYS A 46 -4.40 7.76 2.96
C LYS A 46 -4.44 7.14 4.36
N ILE A 47 -5.37 7.59 5.21
CA ILE A 47 -5.52 7.09 6.58
C ILE A 47 -5.98 5.63 6.54
N ASP A 48 -6.96 5.32 5.70
CA ASP A 48 -7.54 3.98 5.57
C ASP A 48 -6.48 2.94 5.17
N VAL A 49 -5.59 3.28 4.23
CA VAL A 49 -4.47 2.39 3.83
C VAL A 49 -3.52 2.10 4.99
N VAL A 50 -3.08 3.14 5.69
CA VAL A 50 -2.12 2.97 6.79
C VAL A 50 -2.72 2.14 7.91
N GLU A 51 -4.02 2.31 8.20
CA GLU A 51 -4.71 1.54 9.22
C GLU A 51 -4.87 0.06 8.83
N ILE A 52 -5.23 -0.22 7.57
CA ILE A 52 -5.30 -1.61 7.05
C ILE A 52 -3.95 -2.32 7.21
N PHE A 53 -2.84 -1.65 6.84
CA PHE A 53 -1.51 -2.25 7.01
C PHE A 53 -1.14 -2.44 8.48
N LYS A 54 -1.45 -1.50 9.38
CA LYS A 54 -1.23 -1.68 10.82
C LYS A 54 -1.98 -2.89 11.39
N LEU A 55 -3.19 -3.16 10.90
CA LEU A 55 -4.01 -4.27 11.37
C LEU A 55 -3.58 -5.62 10.78
N MET A 56 -3.21 -5.67 9.50
CA MET A 56 -3.00 -6.93 8.77
C MET A 56 -1.52 -7.30 8.58
N ALA A 57 -0.64 -6.30 8.51
CA ALA A 57 0.78 -6.45 8.26
C ALA A 57 1.57 -5.37 9.02
N PRO A 58 1.57 -5.40 10.37
CA PRO A 58 2.14 -4.36 11.22
C PRO A 58 3.65 -4.14 11.00
N ASP A 59 4.35 -5.17 10.51
CA ASP A 59 5.77 -5.13 10.19
C ASP A 59 6.05 -4.55 8.78
N THR A 60 5.02 -4.32 7.96
CA THR A 60 5.17 -3.69 6.65
C THR A 60 5.44 -2.20 6.79
N ILE A 61 6.52 -1.74 6.16
CA ILE A 61 6.82 -0.31 6.05
C ILE A 61 5.99 0.31 4.92
N VAL A 62 5.07 1.20 5.26
CA VAL A 62 4.28 1.98 4.29
C VAL A 62 4.95 3.33 4.04
N LYS A 63 5.28 3.64 2.78
CA LYS A 63 5.76 4.95 2.33
C LYS A 63 4.78 5.58 1.35
N VAL A 64 4.60 6.89 1.44
CA VAL A 64 3.85 7.69 0.47
C VAL A 64 4.82 8.72 -0.13
N ILE A 65 4.90 8.79 -1.46
CA ILE A 65 5.82 9.68 -2.20
C ILE A 65 5.15 10.46 -3.33
#